data_AF-A0A7C5BB99-F1
#
_entry.id   AF-A0A7C5BB99-F1
#
_cell.length_a   1.000
_cell.length_b   1.000
_cell.length_c   1.000
_cell.angle_alpha   90.00
_cell.angle_beta   90.00
_cell.angle_gamma   90.00
#
_symmetry.space_group_name_H-M   'P 1'
#
loop_
_entity.id
_entity.type
_entity.pdbx_description
1 polymer ?
#
loop_
_entity_poly.entity_id
_entity_poly.type
_entity_poly.pdbx_seq_one_letter_code
_entity_poly.pdbx_strand_id
1 'polypeptide(L)' 'KLEGGETLLPRLVTASFGVTEYRDGDTPDSILKRADDLMYEAKRKGKNQVVWG' A
#
# COMPACT_ATOMS: atom_id res chain seq x y z
N LYS A 1 -40.13 -2.39 -19.26
CA LYS A 1 -39.45 -3.11 -18.16
C LYS A 1 -38.27 -3.86 -18.78
N LEU A 2 -37.10 -3.24 -18.78
CA LEU A 2 -35.84 -3.85 -19.20
C LEU A 2 -35.02 -3.96 -17.92
N GLU A 3 -34.81 -5.17 -17.43
CA GLU A 3 -34.02 -5.40 -16.23
C GLU A 3 -32.55 -5.30 -16.64
N GLY A 4 -31.93 -4.17 -16.25
CA GLY A 4 -30.56 -3.82 -16.57
C GLY A 4 -29.58 -4.76 -15.87
N GLY A 5 -29.07 -5.74 -16.61
CA GLY A 5 -27.91 -6.52 -16.23
C GLY A 5 -26.64 -5.68 -16.39
N GLU A 6 -26.34 -4.80 -15.43
CA GLU A 6 -24.99 -4.28 -15.28
C GLU A 6 -24.11 -5.41 -14.73
N THR A 7 -23.36 -6.05 -15.62
CA THR A 7 -22.32 -6.99 -15.21
C THR A 7 -21.28 -6.20 -14.41
N LEU A 8 -21.13 -6.55 -13.13
CA LEU A 8 -20.12 -6.05 -12.22
C LEU A 8 -18.72 -6.31 -12.79
N LEU A 9 -18.16 -5.35 -13.53
CA LEU A 9 -16.74 -5.43 -13.91
C LEU A 9 -15.92 -5.47 -12.60
N PRO A 10 -14.95 -6.40 -12.46
CA PRO A 10 -14.12 -6.46 -11.27
C PRO A 10 -13.44 -5.11 -11.09
N ARG A 11 -13.69 -4.46 -9.95
CA ARG A 11 -13.13 -3.16 -9.63
C ARG A 11 -11.60 -3.29 -9.58
N LEU A 12 -10.88 -2.52 -10.40
CA LEU A 12 -9.42 -2.53 -10.38
C LEU A 12 -8.94 -1.97 -9.03
N VAL A 13 -8.35 -2.83 -8.20
CA VAL A 13 -7.76 -2.47 -6.92
C VAL A 13 -6.26 -2.40 -7.07
N THR A 14 -5.67 -1.33 -6.54
CA THR A 14 -4.21 -1.18 -6.44
C THR A 14 -3.81 -1.08 -4.99
N ALA A 15 -2.52 -1.31 -4.71
CA ALA A 15 -1.94 -1.21 -3.37
C ALA A 15 -0.72 -0.29 -3.39
N SER A 16 -0.28 0.12 -2.21
CA SER A 16 0.95 0.90 -2.04
C SER A 16 1.70 0.32 -0.86
N PHE A 17 3.02 0.32 -0.93
CA PHE A 17 3.86 -0.41 0.01
C PHE A 17 5.02 0.46 0.48
N GLY A 18 5.41 0.28 1.72
CA GLY A 18 6.67 0.77 2.27
C GLY A 18 7.59 -0.41 2.53
N VAL A 19 8.84 -0.32 2.09
CA VAL A 19 9.83 -1.40 2.23
C VAL A 19 11.04 -0.87 2.97
N THR A 20 11.48 -1.59 3.99
CA THR A 20 12.67 -1.21 4.73
C THR A 20 13.55 -2.41 5.03
N GLU A 21 14.85 -2.17 5.07
CA GLU A 21 15.84 -3.16 5.48
C GLU A 21 15.92 -3.23 7.01
N TYR A 22 16.23 -4.41 7.55
CA TYR A 22 16.59 -4.54 8.96
C TYR A 22 17.87 -3.75 9.27
N ARG A 23 17.90 -3.07 10.43
CA ARG A 23 19.07 -2.36 10.94
C ARG A 23 19.42 -2.92 12.33
N ASP A 24 20.71 -2.92 12.68
CA ASP A 24 21.15 -3.41 13.98
C ASP A 24 20.44 -2.66 15.12
N GLY A 25 19.94 -3.42 16.09
CA GLY A 25 19.13 -2.89 17.20
C GLY A 25 17.65 -2.63 16.87
N ASP A 26 17.16 -2.92 15.67
CA ASP A 26 15.73 -2.82 15.37
C ASP A 26 14.90 -3.82 16.20
N THR A 27 13.72 -3.37 16.61
CA THR A 27 12.65 -4.22 17.16
C THR A 27 11.60 -4.48 16.07
N PRO A 28 10.74 -5.49 16.23
CA PRO A 28 9.61 -5.69 15.31
C PRO A 28 8.76 -4.42 15.13
N ASP A 29 8.54 -3.67 16.22
CA ASP A 29 7.77 -2.43 16.19
C ASP A 29 8.51 -1.31 15.43
N SER A 30 9.84 -1.19 15.56
CA SER A 30 10.60 -0.15 14.84
C SER A 30 10.60 -0.42 13.33
N ILE A 31 10.74 -1.69 12.92
CA ILE A 31 10.69 -2.10 11.51
C ILE A 31 9.29 -1.85 10.95
N LEU A 32 8.24 -2.27 11.68
CA LEU A 32 6.86 -2.09 11.26
C LEU A 32 6.52 -0.60 11.11
N LYS A 33 6.89 0.22 12.09
CA LYS A 33 6.66 1.66 12.03
C LYS A 33 7.36 2.29 10.81
N ARG A 34 8.62 1.92 10.57
CA ARG A 34 9.38 2.47 9.43
C ARG A 34 8.78 2.06 8.08
N ALA A 35 8.35 0.80 7.96
CA ALA A 35 7.62 0.34 6.77
C ALA A 35 6.26 1.06 6.59
N ASP A 36 5.51 1.29 7.67
CA ASP A 36 4.22 2.00 7.63
C ASP A 36 4.40 3.48 7.23
N ASP A 37 5.40 4.16 7.79
CA ASP A 37 5.72 5.54 7.44
C ASP A 37 6.02 5.69 5.93
N LEU A 38 6.81 4.76 5.36
CA LEU A 38 7.12 4.72 3.92
C LEU A 38 5.88 4.37 3.07
N MET A 39 5.02 3.46 3.53
CA MET A 39 3.75 3.16 2.86
C MET A 39 2.85 4.41 2.82
N TYR A 40 2.80 5.15 3.93
CA TYR A 40 2.02 6.37 4.01
C TYR A 40 2.56 7.44 3.05
N GLU A 41 3.88 7.55 2.91
CA GLU A 41 4.51 8.38 1.88
C GLU A 41 4.10 7.96 0.46
N ALA A 42 4.13 6.66 0.16
CA ALA A 42 3.67 6.13 -1.13
C ALA A 42 2.21 6.53 -1.43
N LYS A 43 1.33 6.50 -0.41
CA LYS A 43 -0.06 6.95 -0.55
C LYS A 43 -0.17 8.46 -0.81
N ARG A 44 0.70 9.27 -0.20
CA ARG A 44 0.75 10.73 -0.40
C ARG A 44 1.30 11.13 -1.76
N LYS A 45 2.24 10.35 -2.33
CA LYS A 45 2.86 10.60 -3.64
C LYS A 45 2.03 10.18 -4.85
N GLY A 46 0.78 9.74 -4.66
CA GLY A 46 -0.11 9.34 -5.75
C GLY A 46 -0.57 7.89 -5.72
N LYS A 47 -0.21 7.11 -4.67
CA LYS A 47 -0.59 5.69 -4.51
C LYS A 47 0.02 4.82 -5.61
N ASN A 48 -0.42 3.56 -5.69
CA ASN A 48 0.02 2.54 -6.65
C ASN A 48 1.55 2.47 -6.86
N GLN A 49 2.31 2.57 -5.78
CA GLN A 49 3.77 2.61 -5.83
C GLN A 49 4.40 2.04 -4.57
N VAL A 50 5.69 1.76 -4.65
CA VAL A 50 6.53 1.34 -3.53
C VAL A 50 7.48 2.49 -3.19
N VAL A 51 7.60 2.80 -1.89
CA VAL A 51 8.65 3.68 -1.36
C VAL A 51 9.53 2.84 -0.45
N TRP A 52 10.84 3.00 -0.53
CA TRP A 52 11.80 2.20 0.24
C TRP A 52 12.88 3.06 0.92
N GLY A 53 13.43 2.55 2.02
CA GLY A 53 14.53 3.19 2.76
C GLY A 53 14.87 2.52 4.08
#